data_AF-A0A9E3F929-F1
#
_entry.id   AF-A0A9E3F929-F1
#
_cell.length_a   1.000
_cell.length_b   1.000
_cell.length_c   1.000
_cell.angle_alpha   90.00
_cell.angle_beta   90.00
_cell.angle_gamma   90.00
#
_symmetry.space_group_name_H-M   'P 1'
#
loop_
_entity.id
_entity.type
_entity.pdbx_description
1 polymer ?
#
loop_
_entity_poly.entity_id
_entity_poly.type
_entity_poly.pdbx_seq_one_letter_code
_entity_poly.pdbx_strand_id
1 'polypeptide(L)'
;MDAKTVVEQEVRELVRRRGLDPVGEPTTVRELVDTVVSECDGVIDSDLISQQVYDAVAGFGPLQQYLDDGGIEEIWINAPARVVYA
;
A
#
# COMPACT_ATOMS: atom_id res chain seq x y z
N MET A 1 9.49 -0.54 15.92
CA MET A 1 8.74 -0.02 14.75
C MET A 1 7.80 -1.12 14.30
N ASP A 2 6.64 -0.76 13.77
CA ASP A 2 5.72 -1.72 13.16
C ASP A 2 6.35 -2.34 11.89
N ALA A 3 6.25 -3.66 11.72
CA ALA A 3 6.87 -4.39 10.61
C ALA A 3 6.40 -3.84 9.25
N LYS A 4 5.12 -3.49 9.15
CA LYS A 4 4.53 -2.83 7.98
C LYS A 4 5.25 -1.52 7.63
N THR A 5 5.51 -0.68 8.63
CA THR A 5 6.17 0.62 8.38
C THR A 5 7.58 0.44 7.85
N VAL A 6 8.31 -0.57 8.34
CA VAL A 6 9.67 -0.88 7.85
C VAL A 6 9.63 -1.31 6.39
N VAL A 7 8.77 -2.30 6.07
CA VAL A 7 8.59 -2.80 4.69
C VAL A 7 8.15 -1.68 3.76
N GLU A 8 7.20 -0.84 4.16
CA GLU A 8 6.71 0.27 3.33
C GLU A 8 7.83 1.26 2.99
N GLN A 9 8.66 1.66 3.97
CA GLN A 9 9.77 2.57 3.72
C GLN A 9 10.78 1.96 2.75
N GLU A 10 11.11 0.68 2.93
CA GLU A 10 12.04 -0.03 2.07
C GLU A 10 11.53 -0.14 0.62
N VAL A 11 10.25 -0.51 0.43
CA VAL A 11 9.63 -0.55 -0.90
C VAL A 11 9.66 0.84 -1.55
N ARG A 12 9.31 1.91 -0.81
CA ARG A 12 9.36 3.30 -1.34
C ARG A 12 10.76 3.71 -1.76
N GLU A 13 11.78 3.31 -1.02
CA GLU A 13 13.17 3.54 -1.40
C GLU A 13 13.57 2.75 -2.64
N LEU A 14 13.18 1.48 -2.74
CA LEU A 14 13.45 0.63 -3.89
C LEU A 14 12.79 1.14 -5.16
N VAL A 15 11.52 1.56 -5.10
CA VAL A 15 10.79 2.20 -6.21
C VAL A 15 11.55 3.44 -6.70
N ARG A 16 11.91 4.36 -5.79
CA ARG A 16 12.65 5.57 -6.14
C ARG A 16 14.03 5.27 -6.73
N ARG A 17 14.75 4.30 -6.16
CA ARG A 17 16.10 3.93 -6.60
C ARG A 17 16.11 3.25 -7.97
N ARG A 18 15.08 2.46 -8.27
CA ARG A 18 14.92 1.74 -9.54
C ARG A 18 14.19 2.58 -10.61
N GLY A 19 13.60 3.72 -10.24
CA GLY A 19 12.86 4.58 -11.15
C GLY A 19 11.55 3.94 -11.63
N LEU A 20 10.94 3.06 -10.82
CA LEU A 20 9.70 2.39 -11.15
C LEU A 20 8.52 3.37 -11.08
N ASP A 21 7.60 3.28 -12.02
CA ASP A 21 6.32 3.98 -11.96
C ASP A 21 5.26 3.08 -11.28
N PRO A 22 4.81 3.39 -10.04
CA PRO A 22 3.82 2.55 -9.36
C PRO A 22 2.47 2.46 -10.05
N VAL A 23 2.12 3.47 -10.84
CA VAL A 23 0.83 3.52 -11.56
C VAL A 23 0.96 2.88 -12.93
N GLY A 24 2.07 3.13 -13.63
CA GLY A 24 2.36 2.56 -14.94
C GLY A 24 2.84 1.10 -14.91
N GLU A 25 3.44 0.65 -13.80
CA GLU A 25 4.08 -0.67 -13.64
C GLU A 25 3.57 -1.43 -12.39
N PRO A 26 2.24 -1.63 -12.25
CA PRO A 26 1.65 -2.21 -11.03
C PRO A 26 2.16 -3.63 -10.74
N THR A 27 2.33 -4.46 -11.76
CA THR A 27 2.85 -5.83 -11.59
C THR A 27 4.27 -5.83 -11.04
N THR A 28 5.15 -4.98 -11.59
CA THR A 28 6.55 -4.85 -11.13
C THR A 28 6.61 -4.38 -9.67
N VAL A 29 5.73 -3.45 -9.28
CA VAL A 29 5.66 -3.01 -7.88
C VAL A 29 5.09 -4.09 -6.97
N ARG A 30 4.11 -4.88 -7.43
CA ARG A 30 3.58 -6.00 -6.65
C ARG A 30 4.65 -7.07 -6.37
N GLU A 31 5.39 -7.47 -7.40
CA GLU A 31 6.51 -8.42 -7.24
C GLU A 31 7.59 -7.88 -6.29
N LEU A 32 7.88 -6.58 -6.37
CA LEU A 32 8.82 -5.92 -5.46
C LEU A 32 8.33 -5.99 -4.00
N VAL A 33 7.05 -5.68 -3.76
CA VAL A 33 6.46 -5.74 -2.42
C VAL A 33 6.53 -7.16 -1.86
N ASP A 34 6.09 -8.15 -2.63
CA ASP A 34 6.11 -9.55 -2.21
C ASP A 34 7.53 -10.03 -1.90
N THR A 35 8.52 -9.59 -2.69
CA THR A 35 9.93 -9.88 -2.42
C THR A 35 10.37 -9.32 -1.07
N VAL A 36 10.14 -8.02 -0.82
CA VAL A 36 10.56 -7.37 0.44
C VAL A 36 9.84 -7.97 1.65
N VAL A 37 8.54 -8.27 1.53
CA VAL A 37 7.79 -8.91 2.61
C VAL A 37 8.34 -10.31 2.91
N SER A 38 8.70 -11.08 1.87
CA SER A 38 9.26 -12.43 2.04
C SER A 38 10.64 -12.45 2.70
N GLU A 39 11.41 -11.37 2.54
CA GLU A 39 12.74 -11.19 3.13
C GLU A 39 12.66 -10.63 4.57
N CYS A 40 11.48 -10.18 5.01
CA CYS A 40 11.30 -9.55 6.31
C CYS A 40 10.97 -10.60 7.40
N ASP A 41 11.88 -10.76 8.35
CA ASP A 41 11.68 -11.65 9.50
C ASP A 41 10.60 -11.13 10.46
N GLY A 42 9.73 -12.03 10.94
CA GLY A 42 8.74 -11.72 11.97
C GLY A 42 7.45 -11.07 11.47
N VAL A 43 7.22 -11.03 10.16
CA VAL A 43 5.95 -10.65 9.54
C VAL A 43 4.90 -11.74 9.82
N ILE A 44 3.81 -11.35 10.49
CA ILE A 44 2.61 -12.17 10.65
C ILE A 44 1.61 -11.72 9.59
N ASP A 45 0.92 -12.67 8.93
CA ASP A 45 0.00 -12.42 7.82
C ASP A 45 0.67 -11.66 6.66
N SER A 46 1.70 -12.28 6.06
CA SER A 46 2.47 -11.73 4.94
C SER A 46 1.60 -11.21 3.81
N ASP A 47 0.55 -11.94 3.44
CA ASP A 47 -0.35 -11.56 2.35
C ASP A 47 -1.10 -10.25 2.65
N LEU A 48 -1.52 -10.07 3.91
CA LEU A 48 -2.17 -8.85 4.36
C LEU A 48 -1.20 -7.67 4.34
N ILE A 49 0.03 -7.88 4.81
CA ILE A 49 1.06 -6.83 4.81
C ILE A 49 1.47 -6.46 3.38
N SER A 50 1.67 -7.45 2.50
CA SER A 50 1.90 -7.23 1.07
C SER A 50 0.80 -6.39 0.46
N GLN A 51 -0.47 -6.74 0.68
CA GLN A 51 -1.59 -5.97 0.14
C GLN A 51 -1.59 -4.54 0.67
N GLN A 52 -1.44 -4.33 1.98
CA GLN A 52 -1.44 -3.00 2.58
C GLN A 52 -0.26 -2.12 2.13
N VAL A 53 0.92 -2.70 1.95
CA VAL A 53 2.10 -1.97 1.46
C VAL A 53 1.94 -1.64 -0.01
N TYR A 54 1.43 -2.60 -0.81
CA TYR A 54 1.10 -2.35 -2.20
C TYR A 54 0.11 -1.19 -2.34
N ASP A 55 -0.97 -1.19 -1.57
CA ASP A 55 -1.96 -0.13 -1.58
C ASP A 55 -1.36 1.23 -1.19
N ALA A 56 -0.42 1.26 -0.26
CA ALA A 56 0.27 2.49 0.15
C ALA A 56 1.23 3.05 -0.92
N VAL A 57 1.77 2.19 -1.80
CA VAL A 57 2.81 2.57 -2.77
C VAL A 57 2.26 2.75 -4.18
N ALA A 58 1.39 1.85 -4.63
CA ALA A 58 0.80 1.81 -5.97
C ALA A 58 -0.72 2.02 -5.99
N GLY A 59 -1.38 2.01 -4.82
CA GLY A 59 -2.80 2.29 -4.67
C GLY A 59 -3.09 3.65 -4.03
N PHE A 60 -4.27 3.76 -3.42
CA PHE A 60 -4.74 4.97 -2.73
C PHE A 60 -4.48 4.95 -1.21
N GLY A 61 -3.58 4.07 -0.76
CA GLY A 61 -3.17 3.93 0.62
C GLY A 61 -4.34 3.68 1.56
N PRO A 62 -4.47 4.44 2.66
CA PRO A 62 -5.57 4.25 3.62
C PRO A 62 -6.98 4.36 3.01
N LEU A 63 -7.11 5.00 1.84
CA LEU A 63 -8.39 5.15 1.15
C LEU A 63 -8.78 3.93 0.32
N GLN A 64 -7.84 3.03 0.02
CA GLN A 64 -8.07 1.88 -0.86
C GLN A 64 -9.27 1.05 -0.41
N GLN A 65 -9.37 0.76 0.90
CA GLN A 65 -10.48 -0.03 1.46
C GLN A 65 -11.88 0.53 1.17
N TYR A 66 -12.00 1.87 1.02
CA TYR A 66 -13.27 2.51 0.72
C TYR A 66 -13.55 2.53 -0.78
N LEU A 67 -12.50 2.60 -1.61
CA LEU A 67 -12.62 2.59 -3.06
C LEU A 67 -12.90 1.18 -3.61
N ASP A 68 -12.45 0.14 -2.90
CA ASP A 68 -12.72 -1.25 -3.26
C ASP A 68 -14.12 -1.73 -2.84
N ASP A 69 -14.79 -0.98 -1.95
CA ASP A 69 -16.16 -1.27 -1.52
C ASP A 69 -17.17 -0.74 -2.55
N GLY A 70 -17.73 -1.64 -3.36
CA GLY A 70 -18.74 -1.29 -4.36
C GLY A 70 -20.08 -0.82 -3.80
N GLY A 71 -20.28 -0.84 -2.48
CA GLY A 71 -21.42 -0.21 -1.81
C GLY A 71 -21.20 1.27 -1.48
N ILE A 72 -19.97 1.77 -1.57
CA ILE A 72 -19.63 3.17 -1.33
C ILE A 72 -19.66 3.91 -2.67
N GLU A 73 -20.54 4.91 -2.76
CA GLU A 73 -20.68 5.73 -3.96
C GLU A 73 -19.85 7.01 -3.86
N GLU A 74 -19.72 7.57 -2.65
CA GLU A 74 -19.07 8.87 -2.43
C GLU A 74 -18.13 8.87 -1.21
N ILE A 75 -16.97 9.52 -1.35
CA ILE A 75 -15.98 9.72 -0.26
C ILE A 75 -15.67 11.22 -0.12
N TRP A 76 -15.81 11.76 1.10
CA TRP A 76 -15.46 13.14 1.45
C TRP A 76 -14.33 13.21 2.48
N ILE A 77 -13.35 14.08 2.22
CA ILE A 77 -12.27 14.41 3.15
C ILE A 77 -12.56 15.81 3.72
N ASN A 78 -13.20 15.86 4.88
CA ASN A 78 -13.69 17.11 5.48
C ASN A 78 -12.68 17.79 6.42
N ALA A 79 -11.64 17.07 6.82
CA ALA A 79 -10.54 17.57 7.64
C ALA A 79 -9.33 16.61 7.53
N PRO A 80 -8.12 17.01 7.96
CA PRO A 80 -6.90 16.18 7.81
C PRO A 80 -6.97 14.76 8.39
N ALA A 81 -7.85 14.52 9.37
CA ALA A 81 -8.05 13.21 9.99
C ALA A 81 -9.52 12.74 9.92
N ARG A 82 -10.31 13.27 8.98
CA ARG A 82 -11.73 12.94 8.87
C ARG A 82 -12.12 12.58 7.43
N VAL A 83 -12.38 11.29 7.25
CA VAL A 83 -13.02 10.72 6.05
C VAL A 83 -14.48 10.40 6.38
N VAL A 84 -15.39 10.74 5.49
CA VAL A 84 -16.82 10.41 5.53
C VAL A 84 -17.18 9.76 4.20
N TYR A 85 -18.10 8.82 4.17
CA TYR A 85 -18.53 8.13 2.95
C TYR A 85 -20.04 7.85 2.99
N ALA A 86 -20.65 7.67 1.82
CA ALA A 86 -22.07 7.35 1.63
C ALA A 86 -22.23 6.18 0.69
#